data_AF-M7TLB4-F1
#
_entry.id   AF-M7TLB4-F1
#
_cell.length_a   1.000
_cell.length_b   1.000
_cell.length_c   1.000
_cell.angle_alpha   90.00
_cell.angle_beta   90.00
_cell.angle_gamma   90.00
#
_symmetry.space_group_name_H-M   'P 1'
#
loop_
_entity.id
_entity.type
_entity.pdbx_description
1 polymer ?
#
loop_
_entity_poly.entity_id
_entity_poly.type
_entity_poly.pdbx_seq_one_letter_code
_entity_poly.pdbx_strand_id
1 'polypeptide(L)'
;MAIQNFKAAIADSSSPPMARLQPGKDLFTLYAQAENWSLAYQVACTTVALIPLLTPRSLENFDKQYLLTTHNVASFASDASAVSLIAGESPYEAVRLLEIGRAIIIGSLNDIRADISDLQQRHPQLANEYIAARDLLDNTSTLSVERHVNQRYDADRKLEQLVQEIRELPGFDRFLLAPTEDELKATADLGPIVVVNVSDYRCDAFIIEKSGLQTVPLPLLTNGDIRARATAARETKVMADAEVLEWLWDTIAEPVLDVLHFTAPPPELPVAVRWAVDGSPSPRDKYP
;
A
#
# COMPACT_ATOMS: atom_id res chain seq x y z
N MET A 1 20.26 9.61 21.34
CA MET A 1 20.69 8.19 21.31
C MET A 1 19.71 7.31 20.53
N ALA A 2 18.40 7.32 20.83
CA ALA A 2 17.40 6.48 20.11
C ALA A 2 17.34 6.73 18.58
N ILE A 3 17.28 7.99 18.14
CA ILE A 3 17.24 8.34 16.70
C ILE A 3 18.45 7.80 15.92
N GLN A 4 19.65 7.90 16.49
CA GLN A 4 20.87 7.41 15.83
C GLN A 4 20.87 5.88 15.73
N ASN A 5 20.39 5.19 16.77
CA ASN A 5 20.26 3.73 16.75
C ASN A 5 19.25 3.26 15.71
N PHE A 6 18.09 3.91 15.57
CA PHE A 6 17.12 3.55 14.55
C PHE A 6 17.61 3.86 13.13
N LYS A 7 18.31 4.98 12.93
CA LYS A 7 18.97 5.27 11.64
C LYS A 7 19.97 4.19 11.25
N ALA A 8 20.81 3.78 12.19
CA ALA A 8 21.77 2.71 11.96
C ALA A 8 21.06 1.38 11.65
N ALA A 9 20.01 1.04 12.39
CA ALA A 9 19.23 -0.17 12.16
C ALA A 9 18.56 -0.19 10.77
N ILE A 10 17.94 0.91 10.33
CA ILE A 10 17.28 0.97 9.03
C ILE A 10 18.26 0.89 7.86
N ALA A 11 19.46 1.46 8.03
CA ALA A 11 20.49 1.53 6.99
C ALA A 11 21.36 0.26 6.93
N ASP A 12 21.23 -0.64 7.91
CA ASP A 12 22.01 -1.86 7.96
C ASP A 12 21.51 -2.88 6.93
N SER A 13 22.10 -2.85 5.72
CA SER A 13 21.83 -3.81 4.65
C SER A 13 22.28 -5.24 4.99
N SER A 14 23.00 -5.46 6.11
CA SER A 14 23.28 -6.81 6.60
C SER A 14 22.09 -7.40 7.37
N SER A 15 21.18 -6.55 7.87
CA SER A 15 19.97 -6.97 8.57
C SER A 15 18.80 -7.21 7.60
N PRO A 16 17.98 -8.26 7.83
CA PRO A 16 16.85 -8.60 6.97
C PRO A 16 15.78 -7.49 6.99
N PRO A 17 14.97 -7.34 5.92
CA PRO A 17 13.91 -6.35 5.84
C PRO A 17 12.98 -6.33 7.06
N MET A 18 12.67 -7.51 7.64
CA MET A 18 11.79 -7.62 8.80
C MET A 18 12.37 -6.93 10.05
N ALA A 19 13.69 -7.06 10.26
CA ALA A 19 14.37 -6.44 11.39
C ALA A 19 14.47 -4.91 11.25
N ARG A 20 14.37 -4.39 10.02
CA ARG A 20 14.45 -2.96 9.70
C ARG A 20 13.09 -2.26 9.72
N LEU A 21 12.01 -3.01 9.54
CA LEU A 21 10.64 -2.47 9.46
C LEU A 21 10.23 -1.71 10.74
N GLN A 22 10.34 -2.36 11.92
CA GLN A 22 9.88 -1.73 13.16
C GLN A 22 10.73 -0.51 13.57
N PRO A 23 12.09 -0.56 13.53
CA PRO A 23 12.91 0.63 13.71
C PRO A 23 12.57 1.78 12.76
N GLY A 24 12.19 1.47 11.52
CA GLY A 24 11.71 2.45 10.56
C GLY A 24 10.41 3.14 10.97
N LYS A 25 9.43 2.35 11.40
CA LYS A 25 8.16 2.88 11.93
C LYS A 25 8.35 3.72 13.19
N ASP A 26 9.23 3.29 14.09
CA ASP A 26 9.53 4.02 15.32
C ASP A 26 10.22 5.35 15.01
N LEU A 27 11.20 5.35 14.10
CA LEU A 27 11.89 6.56 13.66
C LEU A 27 10.96 7.52 12.91
N PHE A 28 10.08 7.00 12.07
CA PHE A 28 9.03 7.78 11.42
C PHE A 28 8.16 8.49 12.47
N THR A 29 7.69 7.75 13.47
CA THR A 29 6.83 8.28 14.54
C THR A 29 7.55 9.39 15.32
N LEU A 30 8.83 9.20 15.64
CA LEU A 30 9.63 10.22 16.33
C LEU A 30 9.78 11.50 15.49
N TYR A 31 9.99 11.38 14.18
CA TYR A 31 10.09 12.56 13.31
C TYR A 31 8.76 13.25 13.10
N ALA A 32 7.67 12.49 12.98
CA ALA A 32 6.33 13.02 12.85
C ALA A 32 5.88 13.76 14.12
N GLN A 33 6.16 13.21 15.31
CA GLN A 33 5.90 13.87 16.60
C GLN A 33 6.72 15.15 16.80
N ALA A 34 7.93 15.20 16.21
CA ALA A 34 8.77 16.39 16.22
C ALA A 34 8.45 17.37 15.07
N GLU A 35 7.38 17.12 14.30
CA GLU A 35 6.95 17.90 13.13
C GLU A 35 8.05 18.07 12.07
N ASN A 36 9.01 17.14 12.03
CA ASN A 36 10.05 17.12 11.01
C ASN A 36 9.58 16.31 9.81
N TRP A 37 8.61 16.85 9.09
CA TRP A 37 7.89 16.17 8.02
C TRP A 37 8.78 15.68 6.89
N SER A 38 9.83 16.44 6.53
CA SER A 38 10.79 16.02 5.50
C SER A 38 11.57 14.77 5.91
N LEU A 39 12.07 14.70 7.16
CA LEU A 39 12.75 13.50 7.65
C LEU A 39 11.78 12.34 7.88
N ALA A 40 10.57 12.61 8.34
CA ALA A 40 9.52 11.59 8.47
C ALA A 40 9.22 10.96 7.09
N TYR A 41 9.06 11.78 6.05
CA TYR A 41 8.84 11.30 4.67
C TYR A 41 10.01 10.45 4.14
N GLN A 42 11.26 10.87 4.34
CA GLN A 42 12.43 10.07 3.92
C GLN A 42 12.48 8.68 4.59
N VAL A 43 12.16 8.64 5.89
CA VAL A 43 12.09 7.39 6.64
C VAL A 43 10.89 6.55 6.19
N ALA A 44 9.75 7.17 5.91
CA ALA A 44 8.59 6.51 5.35
C ALA A 44 8.89 5.84 4.01
N CYS A 45 9.58 6.53 3.08
CA CYS A 45 9.99 5.96 1.80
C CYS A 45 10.85 4.71 1.97
N THR A 46 11.89 4.81 2.82
CA THR A 46 12.78 3.68 3.11
C THR A 46 12.01 2.51 3.74
N THR A 47 11.13 2.79 4.69
CA THR A 47 10.38 1.77 5.44
C THR A 47 9.33 1.09 4.56
N VAL A 48 8.58 1.86 3.75
CA VAL A 48 7.57 1.34 2.82
C VAL A 48 8.21 0.48 1.73
N ALA A 49 9.42 0.82 1.26
CA ALA A 49 10.15 0.02 0.26
C ALA A 49 10.52 -1.40 0.74
N LEU A 50 10.47 -1.68 2.04
CA LEU A 50 10.67 -3.03 2.59
C LEU A 50 9.43 -3.92 2.45
N ILE A 51 8.23 -3.34 2.30
CA ILE A 51 6.95 -4.08 2.34
C ILE A 51 6.84 -5.15 1.24
N PRO A 52 7.22 -4.89 -0.04
CA PRO A 52 7.15 -5.91 -1.08
C PRO A 52 8.02 -7.14 -0.79
N LEU A 53 9.09 -6.98 0.00
CA LEU A 53 9.97 -8.08 0.42
C LEU A 53 9.36 -8.91 1.55
N LEU A 54 8.37 -8.38 2.26
CA LEU A 54 7.74 -8.99 3.43
C LEU A 54 6.37 -9.60 3.13
N THR A 55 5.86 -9.45 1.91
CA THR A 55 4.52 -9.90 1.53
C THR A 55 4.57 -11.32 0.97
N PRO A 56 3.88 -12.31 1.58
CA PRO A 56 3.77 -13.68 1.09
C PRO A 56 3.21 -13.77 -0.31
N ARG A 57 3.60 -14.82 -1.03
CA ARG A 57 3.08 -15.11 -2.37
C ARG A 57 1.69 -15.74 -2.31
N SER A 58 1.35 -16.42 -1.21
CA SER A 58 0.03 -17.04 -0.96
C SER A 58 -1.03 -15.99 -0.59
N LEU A 59 -1.39 -15.13 -1.55
CA LEU A 59 -2.59 -14.31 -1.49
C LEU A 59 -3.88 -15.15 -1.67
N GLU A 60 -3.89 -16.42 -1.24
CA GLU A 60 -5.11 -17.22 -1.07
C GLU A 60 -5.74 -16.85 0.28
N ASN A 61 -6.40 -15.69 0.28
CA ASN A 61 -7.50 -15.23 1.15
C ASN A 61 -7.44 -15.37 2.69
N PHE A 62 -6.49 -16.06 3.33
CA PHE A 62 -6.53 -16.31 4.78
C PHE A 62 -5.39 -15.65 5.59
N ASP A 63 -4.24 -15.35 4.98
CA ASP A 63 -3.09 -14.72 5.69
C ASP A 63 -2.89 -13.22 5.42
N LYS A 64 -3.66 -12.61 4.51
CA LYS A 64 -3.64 -11.15 4.32
C LYS A 64 -3.98 -10.43 5.63
N GLN A 65 -4.99 -10.92 6.35
CA GLN A 65 -5.39 -10.35 7.63
C GLN A 65 -4.28 -10.48 8.68
N TYR A 66 -3.49 -11.55 8.68
CA TYR A 66 -2.43 -11.77 9.68
C TYR A 66 -1.29 -10.77 9.58
N LEU A 67 -0.78 -10.45 8.38
CA LEU A 67 0.28 -9.44 8.23
C LEU A 67 -0.23 -8.00 8.32
N LEU A 68 -1.46 -7.75 7.88
CA LEU A 68 -2.15 -6.46 8.05
C LEU A 68 -2.39 -6.15 9.54
N THR A 69 -2.66 -7.17 10.38
CA THR A 69 -2.90 -7.01 11.82
C THR A 69 -1.67 -7.17 12.71
N THR A 70 -0.68 -8.02 12.34
CA THR A 70 0.49 -8.29 13.21
C THR A 70 1.54 -7.18 13.11
N HIS A 71 1.72 -6.57 11.94
CA HIS A 71 2.75 -5.54 11.73
C HIS A 71 2.20 -4.17 11.31
N ASN A 72 0.87 -3.99 11.28
CA ASN A 72 0.19 -2.72 10.94
C ASN A 72 0.71 -2.06 9.65
N VAL A 73 1.06 -2.87 8.64
CA VAL A 73 1.73 -2.40 7.41
C VAL A 73 0.83 -1.47 6.60
N ALA A 74 -0.45 -1.81 6.44
CA ALA A 74 -1.41 -0.95 5.75
C ALA A 74 -1.73 0.35 6.50
N SER A 75 -1.65 0.35 7.83
CA SER A 75 -1.75 1.59 8.62
C SER A 75 -0.56 2.49 8.34
N PHE A 76 0.64 1.91 8.33
CA PHE A 76 1.86 2.67 8.09
C PHE A 76 1.93 3.27 6.67
N ALA A 77 1.47 2.54 5.65
CA ALA A 77 1.39 3.08 4.28
C ALA A 77 0.46 4.30 4.18
N SER A 78 -0.64 4.30 4.93
CA SER A 78 -1.54 5.45 5.03
C SER A 78 -0.93 6.64 5.73
N ASP A 79 -0.20 6.40 6.81
CA ASP A 79 0.53 7.44 7.53
C ASP A 79 1.66 8.02 6.68
N ALA A 80 2.39 7.17 5.96
CA ALA A 80 3.41 7.57 4.99
C ALA A 80 2.82 8.47 3.89
N SER A 81 1.68 8.07 3.33
CA SER A 81 0.95 8.84 2.32
C SER A 81 0.52 10.21 2.86
N ALA A 82 -0.12 10.24 4.02
CA ALA A 82 -0.53 11.46 4.70
C ALA A 82 0.65 12.40 4.97
N VAL A 83 1.75 11.88 5.53
CA VAL A 83 2.96 12.66 5.83
C VAL A 83 3.64 13.18 4.56
N SER A 84 3.61 12.46 3.45
CA SER A 84 4.18 12.95 2.19
C SER A 84 3.49 14.26 1.74
N LEU A 85 2.17 14.34 1.84
CA LEU A 85 1.43 15.57 1.52
C LEU A 85 1.73 16.70 2.51
N ILE A 86 1.91 16.39 3.80
CA ILE A 86 2.30 17.38 4.81
C ILE A 86 3.71 17.91 4.54
N ALA A 87 4.62 17.05 4.06
CA ALA A 87 5.97 17.41 3.67
C ALA A 87 6.04 18.23 2.36
N GLY A 88 4.92 18.41 1.66
CA GLY A 88 4.85 19.18 0.41
C GLY A 88 5.15 18.38 -0.85
N GLU A 89 5.15 17.05 -0.74
CA GLU A 89 5.36 16.15 -1.88
C GLU A 89 4.12 16.09 -2.78
N SER A 90 4.30 15.58 -4.00
CA SER A 90 3.23 15.52 -4.99
C SER A 90 2.13 14.49 -4.62
N PRO A 91 0.91 14.63 -5.16
CA PRO A 91 -0.14 13.61 -5.04
C PRO A 91 0.32 12.21 -5.53
N TYR A 92 1.19 12.17 -6.54
CA TYR A 92 1.78 10.92 -7.02
C TYR A 92 2.57 10.21 -5.94
N GLU A 93 3.45 10.91 -5.21
CA GLU A 93 4.26 10.28 -4.16
C GLU A 93 3.38 9.69 -3.04
N ALA A 94 2.29 10.39 -2.69
CA ALA A 94 1.33 9.93 -1.71
C ALA A 94 0.61 8.65 -2.16
N VAL A 95 0.16 8.59 -3.42
CA VAL A 95 -0.46 7.39 -4.01
C VAL A 95 0.56 6.27 -4.18
N ARG A 96 1.79 6.58 -4.59
CA ARG A 96 2.88 5.62 -4.76
C ARG A 96 3.21 4.92 -3.44
N LEU A 97 3.21 5.63 -2.31
CA LEU A 97 3.43 5.03 -0.98
C LEU A 97 2.28 4.10 -0.58
N LEU A 98 1.04 4.48 -0.88
CA LEU A 98 -0.12 3.60 -0.69
C LEU A 98 -0.03 2.35 -1.54
N GLU A 99 0.39 2.49 -2.79
CA GLU A 99 0.45 1.39 -3.74
C GLU A 99 1.42 0.30 -3.28
N ILE A 100 2.60 0.71 -2.81
CA ILE A 100 3.59 -0.23 -2.27
C ILE A 100 3.05 -0.97 -1.03
N GLY A 101 2.35 -0.26 -0.14
CA GLY A 101 1.95 -0.80 1.15
C GLY A 101 0.60 -1.51 1.21
N ARG A 102 -0.28 -1.28 0.22
CA ARG A 102 -1.65 -1.80 0.20
C ARG A 102 -2.04 -2.47 -1.13
N ALA A 103 -1.23 -2.36 -2.19
CA ALA A 103 -1.58 -2.85 -3.54
C ALA A 103 -2.98 -2.36 -3.99
N ILE A 104 -3.25 -1.05 -3.81
CA ILE A 104 -4.58 -0.45 -3.97
C ILE A 104 -5.02 -0.41 -5.43
N ILE A 105 -4.08 -0.16 -6.33
CA ILE A 105 -4.29 0.02 -7.74
C ILE A 105 -3.98 -1.34 -8.36
N ILE A 106 -5.05 -2.07 -8.60
CA ILE A 106 -5.20 -3.45 -9.10
C ILE A 106 -4.26 -3.83 -10.28
N GLY A 107 -3.54 -2.87 -10.87
CA GLY A 107 -2.35 -3.08 -11.70
C GLY A 107 -1.23 -3.84 -10.96
N SER A 108 -0.80 -3.43 -9.76
CA SER A 108 0.45 -3.97 -9.18
C SER A 108 0.43 -5.47 -8.89
N LEU A 109 -0.71 -6.07 -8.53
CA LEU A 109 -0.76 -7.54 -8.36
C LEU A 109 -0.74 -8.28 -9.71
N ASN A 110 -1.30 -7.70 -10.76
CA ASN A 110 -1.23 -8.25 -12.10
C ASN A 110 0.13 -7.97 -12.75
N ASP A 111 0.73 -6.81 -12.50
CA ASP A 111 2.05 -6.41 -12.97
C ASP A 111 3.15 -7.18 -12.24
N ILE A 112 3.07 -7.39 -10.92
CA ILE A 112 3.99 -8.30 -10.21
C ILE A 112 3.87 -9.73 -10.76
N ARG A 113 2.65 -10.17 -11.12
CA ARG A 113 2.45 -11.49 -11.75
C ARG A 113 2.96 -11.54 -13.18
N ALA A 114 2.82 -10.44 -13.94
CA ALA A 114 3.33 -10.29 -15.30
C ALA A 114 4.86 -10.24 -15.28
N ASP A 115 5.46 -9.41 -14.41
CA ASP A 115 6.89 -9.33 -14.13
C ASP A 115 7.48 -10.69 -13.77
N ILE A 116 6.84 -11.45 -12.88
CA ILE A 116 7.32 -12.79 -12.53
C ILE A 116 7.14 -13.76 -13.70
N SER A 117 6.07 -13.64 -14.49
CA SER A 117 5.85 -14.48 -15.68
C SER A 117 6.88 -14.18 -16.77
N ASP A 118 7.20 -12.92 -17.00
CA ASP A 118 8.21 -12.44 -17.93
C ASP A 118 9.61 -12.81 -17.45
N LEU A 119 9.86 -12.72 -16.14
CA LEU A 119 11.09 -13.21 -15.50
C LEU A 119 11.22 -14.72 -15.68
N GLN A 120 10.14 -15.48 -15.52
CA GLN A 120 10.14 -16.93 -15.74
C GLN A 120 10.45 -17.29 -17.20
N GLN A 121 9.96 -16.49 -18.15
CA GLN A 121 10.23 -16.71 -19.58
C GLN A 121 11.66 -16.35 -19.97
N ARG A 122 12.19 -15.22 -19.49
CA ARG A 122 13.49 -14.67 -19.91
C ARG A 122 14.66 -15.13 -19.04
N HIS A 123 14.43 -15.35 -17.75
CA HIS A 123 15.42 -15.69 -16.73
C HIS A 123 14.92 -16.77 -15.75
N PRO A 124 14.60 -17.99 -16.24
CA PRO A 124 13.92 -19.03 -15.47
C PRO A 124 14.66 -19.45 -14.19
N GLN A 125 16.01 -19.42 -14.17
CA GLN A 125 16.76 -19.77 -12.96
C GLN A 125 16.54 -18.75 -11.85
N LEU A 126 16.68 -17.44 -12.14
CA LEU A 126 16.45 -16.38 -11.17
C LEU A 126 15.00 -16.33 -10.70
N ALA A 127 14.04 -16.56 -11.60
CA ALA A 127 12.64 -16.70 -11.23
C ALA A 127 12.43 -17.84 -10.23
N ASN A 128 12.98 -19.03 -10.49
CA ASN A 128 12.87 -20.18 -9.58
C ASN A 128 13.55 -19.92 -8.22
N GLU A 129 14.72 -19.27 -8.21
CA GLU A 129 15.41 -18.90 -6.96
C GLU A 129 14.58 -17.89 -6.14
N TYR A 130 14.03 -16.87 -6.80
CA TYR A 130 13.15 -15.88 -6.18
C TYR A 130 11.89 -16.52 -5.59
N ILE A 131 11.27 -17.42 -6.35
CA ILE A 131 10.09 -18.17 -5.93
C ILE A 131 10.42 -19.03 -4.71
N ALA A 132 11.50 -19.81 -4.76
CA ALA A 132 11.91 -20.68 -3.66
C ALA A 132 12.23 -19.89 -2.38
N ALA A 133 12.88 -18.72 -2.51
CA ALA A 133 13.17 -17.84 -1.38
C ALA A 133 11.88 -17.32 -0.73
N ARG A 134 10.87 -16.92 -1.52
CA ARG A 134 9.56 -16.51 -1.00
C ARG A 134 8.80 -17.66 -0.36
N ASP A 135 8.75 -18.82 -1.00
CA ASP A 135 8.05 -19.98 -0.47
C ASP A 135 8.64 -20.42 0.89
N LEU A 136 9.96 -20.29 1.07
CA LEU A 136 10.60 -20.57 2.35
C LEU A 136 10.16 -19.59 3.45
N LEU A 137 10.02 -18.31 3.13
CA LEU A 137 9.52 -17.30 4.08
C LEU A 137 8.05 -17.56 4.47
N ASP A 138 7.24 -17.98 3.51
CA ASP A 138 5.80 -18.26 3.72
C ASP A 138 5.60 -19.50 4.62
N ASN A 139 6.37 -20.56 4.40
CA ASN A 139 6.25 -21.83 5.12
C ASN A 139 6.82 -21.80 6.55
N THR A 140 7.74 -20.87 6.85
CA THR A 140 8.39 -20.77 8.17
C THR A 140 7.46 -20.18 9.25
N SER A 141 6.23 -19.81 8.89
CA SER A 141 5.20 -19.24 9.78
C SER A 141 4.62 -20.22 10.80
N THR A 142 4.82 -21.55 10.63
CA THR A 142 3.99 -22.56 11.31
C THR A 142 4.67 -23.47 12.34
N LEU A 143 6.00 -23.57 12.48
CA LEU A 143 6.63 -24.53 13.42
C LEU A 143 8.02 -24.13 14.00
N SER A 144 8.18 -24.22 15.34
CA SER A 144 9.41 -24.25 16.20
C SER A 144 10.48 -23.12 16.12
N VAL A 145 10.94 -22.63 17.29
CA VAL A 145 11.40 -21.24 17.51
C VAL A 145 12.89 -20.93 17.21
N GLU A 146 13.84 -21.86 17.29
CA GLU A 146 15.28 -21.47 17.23
C GLU A 146 15.98 -21.77 15.89
N ARG A 147 15.74 -22.93 15.27
CA ARG A 147 16.38 -23.30 13.99
C ARG A 147 15.83 -22.50 12.79
N HIS A 148 14.58 -22.05 12.91
CA HIS A 148 13.86 -21.32 11.87
C HIS A 148 14.17 -19.83 11.84
N VAL A 149 14.65 -19.23 12.94
CA VAL A 149 15.02 -17.81 12.96
C VAL A 149 16.20 -17.55 12.02
N ASN A 150 17.24 -18.39 12.06
CA ASN A 150 18.37 -18.26 11.12
C ASN A 150 17.97 -18.56 9.67
N GLN A 151 17.14 -19.58 9.43
CA GLN A 151 16.68 -19.90 8.08
C GLN A 151 15.81 -18.79 7.48
N ARG A 152 14.94 -18.17 8.28
CA ARG A 152 14.13 -17.02 7.86
C ARG A 152 15.00 -15.80 7.60
N TYR A 153 15.97 -15.55 8.47
CA TYR A 153 16.95 -14.47 8.33
C TYR A 153 17.76 -14.59 7.03
N ASP A 154 18.24 -15.79 6.72
CA ASP A 154 18.99 -16.06 5.50
C ASP A 154 18.11 -15.96 4.24
N ALA A 155 16.86 -16.44 4.33
CA ALA A 155 15.88 -16.34 3.24
C ALA A 155 15.49 -14.89 2.93
N ASP A 156 15.27 -14.07 3.96
CA ASP A 156 14.98 -12.64 3.85
C ASP A 156 16.12 -11.89 3.13
N ARG A 157 17.38 -12.18 3.50
CA ARG A 157 18.56 -11.58 2.86
C ARG A 157 18.74 -12.06 1.42
N LYS A 158 18.56 -13.35 1.15
CA LYS A 158 18.64 -13.89 -0.21
C LYS A 158 17.54 -13.32 -1.09
N LEU A 159 16.34 -13.10 -0.57
CA LEU A 159 15.26 -12.46 -1.30
C LEU A 159 15.62 -11.03 -1.70
N GLU A 160 16.13 -10.23 -0.78
CA GLU A 160 16.57 -8.86 -1.07
C GLU A 160 17.69 -8.82 -2.12
N GLN A 161 18.68 -9.71 -2.01
CA GLN A 161 19.75 -9.86 -3.01
C GLN A 161 19.19 -10.22 -4.38
N LEU A 162 18.31 -11.23 -4.46
CA LEU A 162 17.68 -11.64 -5.72
C LEU A 162 16.88 -10.50 -6.36
N VAL A 163 16.17 -9.69 -5.57
CA VAL A 163 15.46 -8.51 -6.10
C VAL A 163 16.42 -7.50 -6.70
N GLN A 164 17.59 -7.26 -6.10
CA GLN A 164 18.59 -6.37 -6.68
C GLN A 164 19.20 -6.97 -7.96
N GLU A 165 19.57 -8.26 -7.95
CA GLU A 165 20.09 -8.96 -9.13
C GLU A 165 19.08 -8.92 -10.29
N ILE A 166 17.79 -9.11 -10.01
CA ILE A 166 16.73 -9.01 -11.01
C ILE A 166 16.64 -7.58 -11.58
N ARG A 167 16.77 -6.55 -10.73
CA ARG A 167 16.72 -5.14 -11.18
C ARG A 167 17.92 -4.72 -12.02
N GLU A 168 19.02 -5.45 -12.00
CA GLU A 168 20.16 -5.22 -12.89
C GLU A 168 19.93 -5.76 -14.31
N LEU A 169 18.88 -6.57 -14.53
CA LEU A 169 18.57 -7.14 -15.83
C LEU A 169 17.86 -6.12 -16.74
N PRO A 170 18.18 -6.08 -18.06
CA PRO A 170 17.50 -5.20 -19.00
C PRO A 170 15.97 -5.41 -19.05
N GLY A 171 15.21 -4.37 -18.70
CA GLY A 171 13.75 -4.39 -18.67
C GLY A 171 13.15 -4.94 -17.37
N PHE A 172 13.95 -5.12 -16.31
CA PHE A 172 13.49 -5.48 -14.97
C PHE A 172 13.93 -4.45 -13.91
N ASP A 173 14.44 -3.30 -14.31
CA ASP A 173 14.93 -2.22 -13.42
C ASP A 173 13.85 -1.72 -12.43
N ARG A 174 12.57 -1.91 -12.79
CA ARG A 174 11.41 -1.58 -11.96
C ARG A 174 10.78 -2.77 -11.25
N PHE A 175 11.40 -3.95 -11.25
CA PHE A 175 10.85 -5.16 -10.63
C PHE A 175 10.43 -4.90 -9.17
N LEU A 176 9.17 -5.16 -8.84
CA LEU A 176 8.55 -4.89 -7.52
C LEU A 176 8.59 -3.41 -7.06
N LEU A 177 8.75 -2.45 -7.98
CA LEU A 177 8.50 -1.03 -7.70
C LEU A 177 7.03 -0.70 -8.00
N ALA A 178 6.52 0.36 -7.38
CA ALA A 178 5.20 0.87 -7.72
C ALA A 178 5.16 1.37 -9.18
N PRO A 179 3.97 1.40 -9.82
CA PRO A 179 3.79 1.99 -11.13
C PRO A 179 4.25 3.45 -11.17
N THR A 180 4.75 3.86 -12.33
CA THR A 180 5.01 5.25 -12.67
C THR A 180 3.72 6.07 -12.67
N GLU A 181 3.83 7.39 -12.57
CA GLU A 181 2.67 8.26 -12.62
C GLU A 181 1.87 8.08 -13.93
N ASP A 182 2.55 7.89 -15.05
CA ASP A 182 1.89 7.70 -16.35
C ASP A 182 1.18 6.34 -16.45
N GLU A 183 1.76 5.27 -15.88
CA GLU A 183 1.08 3.98 -15.74
C GLU A 183 -0.17 4.11 -14.87
N LEU A 184 -0.10 4.85 -13.75
CA LEU A 184 -1.26 5.12 -12.90
C LEU A 184 -2.36 5.86 -13.66
N LYS A 185 -2.02 6.94 -14.37
CA LYS A 185 -2.97 7.68 -15.22
C LYS A 185 -3.58 6.80 -16.31
N ALA A 186 -2.79 5.90 -16.89
CA ALA A 186 -3.25 4.96 -17.91
C ALA A 186 -4.33 4.01 -17.37
N THR A 187 -4.29 3.67 -16.08
CA THR A 187 -5.34 2.84 -15.43
C THR A 187 -6.69 3.54 -15.28
N ALA A 188 -6.76 4.88 -15.46
CA ALA A 188 -7.98 5.68 -15.45
C ALA A 188 -8.68 5.72 -16.83
N ASP A 189 -8.49 4.65 -17.62
CA ASP A 189 -8.98 4.49 -18.98
C ASP A 189 -10.50 4.45 -19.12
N LEU A 190 -11.18 3.91 -18.11
CA LEU A 190 -12.63 3.78 -18.02
C LEU A 190 -13.30 4.89 -17.18
N GLY A 191 -12.54 5.92 -16.81
CA GLY A 191 -13.00 7.00 -15.93
C GLY A 191 -12.15 7.15 -14.66
N PRO A 192 -12.43 8.20 -13.87
CA PRO A 192 -11.64 8.55 -12.70
C PRO A 192 -11.62 7.44 -11.65
N ILE A 193 -10.46 7.27 -11.02
CA ILE A 193 -10.30 6.38 -9.86
C ILE A 193 -10.14 7.25 -8.63
N VAL A 194 -10.94 6.97 -7.60
CA VAL A 194 -10.86 7.64 -6.30
C VAL A 194 -10.26 6.67 -5.29
N VAL A 195 -9.14 7.06 -4.67
CA VAL A 195 -8.50 6.33 -3.58
C VAL A 195 -8.67 7.12 -2.29
N VAL A 196 -9.32 6.53 -1.28
CA VAL A 196 -9.50 7.19 0.02
C VAL A 196 -8.39 6.76 0.96
N ASN A 197 -7.64 7.73 1.46
CA ASN A 197 -6.64 7.55 2.51
C ASN A 197 -7.15 8.05 3.86
N VAL A 198 -7.03 7.18 4.85
CA VAL A 198 -7.38 7.48 6.24
C VAL A 198 -6.15 7.28 7.09
N SER A 199 -5.71 8.35 7.75
CA SER A 199 -4.56 8.36 8.65
C SER A 199 -4.85 9.27 9.83
N ASP A 200 -4.15 9.04 10.94
CA ASP A 200 -4.25 9.88 12.13
C ASP A 200 -3.59 11.27 11.93
N TYR A 201 -2.83 11.46 10.84
CA TYR A 201 -2.20 12.75 10.49
C TYR A 201 -3.09 13.64 9.63
N ARG A 202 -3.68 13.08 8.57
CA ARG A 202 -4.68 13.73 7.70
C ARG A 202 -5.42 12.66 6.88
N CYS A 203 -6.65 12.96 6.50
CA CYS A 203 -7.47 12.14 5.62
C CYS A 203 -7.69 12.85 4.29
N ASP A 204 -7.59 12.10 3.20
CA ASP A 204 -7.62 12.62 1.84
C ASP A 204 -8.25 11.62 0.87
N ALA A 205 -8.84 12.12 -0.22
CA ALA A 205 -9.13 11.34 -1.40
C ALA A 205 -8.19 11.74 -2.54
N PHE A 206 -7.61 10.76 -3.21
CA PHE A 206 -6.83 10.96 -4.43
C PHE A 206 -7.70 10.63 -5.63
N ILE A 207 -7.81 11.57 -6.57
CA ILE A 207 -8.49 11.36 -7.84
C ILE A 207 -7.40 11.17 -8.90
N ILE A 208 -7.46 10.03 -9.60
CA ILE A 208 -6.55 9.65 -10.68
C ILE A 208 -7.33 9.70 -11.99
N GLU A 209 -6.88 10.56 -12.89
CA GLU A 209 -7.43 10.75 -14.24
C GLU A 209 -6.31 10.62 -15.28
N LYS A 210 -6.66 10.45 -16.55
CA LYS A 210 -5.66 10.48 -17.64
C LYS A 210 -4.89 11.80 -17.69
N SER A 211 -5.55 12.90 -17.33
CA SER A 211 -5.00 14.26 -17.34
C SER A 211 -4.05 14.53 -16.18
N GLY A 212 -4.17 13.80 -15.07
CA GLY A 212 -3.35 14.03 -13.89
C GLY A 212 -3.92 13.44 -12.60
N LEU A 213 -3.23 13.72 -11.51
CA LEU A 213 -3.61 13.33 -10.15
C LEU A 213 -3.92 14.57 -9.33
N GLN A 214 -4.99 14.51 -8.54
CA GLN A 214 -5.38 15.59 -7.64
C GLN A 214 -5.78 15.04 -6.26
N THR A 215 -5.62 15.86 -5.24
CA THR A 215 -5.94 15.53 -3.83
C THR A 215 -7.12 16.34 -3.37
N VAL A 216 -8.10 15.68 -2.75
CA VAL A 216 -9.26 16.28 -2.09
C VAL A 216 -9.11 16.05 -0.58
N PRO A 217 -8.86 17.09 0.23
CA PRO A 217 -8.82 16.96 1.69
C PRO A 217 -10.18 16.53 2.25
N LEU A 218 -10.19 15.61 3.21
CA LEU A 218 -11.41 15.11 3.87
C LEU A 218 -11.39 15.45 5.37
N PRO A 219 -11.55 16.73 5.76
CA PRO A 219 -11.35 17.18 7.14
C PRO A 219 -12.42 16.66 8.11
N LEU A 220 -13.56 16.20 7.61
CA LEU A 220 -14.65 15.62 8.41
C LEU A 220 -14.51 14.11 8.61
N LEU A 221 -13.53 13.48 7.97
CA LEU A 221 -13.27 12.04 8.09
C LEU A 221 -12.15 11.81 9.10
N THR A 222 -12.41 10.98 10.12
CA THR A 222 -11.38 10.55 11.07
C THR A 222 -11.34 9.02 11.20
N ASN A 223 -10.18 8.49 11.58
CA ASN A 223 -10.02 7.06 11.91
C ASN A 223 -10.92 6.66 13.10
N GLY A 224 -11.13 7.59 14.06
CA GLY A 224 -12.05 7.40 15.19
C GLY A 224 -13.49 7.20 14.74
N ASP A 225 -13.97 8.02 13.80
CA ASP A 225 -15.31 7.91 13.23
C ASP A 225 -15.54 6.58 12.51
N ILE A 226 -14.56 6.13 11.72
CA ILE A 226 -14.62 4.85 11.03
C ILE A 226 -14.67 3.70 12.03
N ARG A 227 -13.81 3.72 13.06
CA ARG A 227 -13.78 2.66 14.09
C ARG A 227 -15.07 2.59 14.88
N ALA A 228 -15.63 3.74 15.26
CA ALA A 228 -16.89 3.80 15.99
C ALA A 228 -18.03 3.19 15.17
N ARG A 229 -18.15 3.58 13.90
CA ARG A 229 -19.18 3.07 12.97
C ARG A 229 -18.99 1.60 12.63
N ALA A 230 -17.75 1.15 12.40
CA ALA A 230 -17.45 -0.27 12.17
C ALA A 230 -17.79 -1.15 13.40
N THR A 231 -17.55 -0.63 14.61
CA THR A 231 -17.91 -1.31 15.86
C THR A 231 -19.43 -1.41 15.99
N ALA A 232 -20.15 -0.30 15.80
CA ALA A 232 -21.61 -0.29 15.83
C ALA A 232 -22.22 -1.24 14.78
N ALA A 233 -21.73 -1.22 13.54
CA ALA A 233 -22.21 -2.11 12.47
C ALA A 233 -22.02 -3.60 12.80
N ARG A 234 -20.93 -3.95 13.49
CA ARG A 234 -20.67 -5.33 13.95
C ARG A 234 -21.62 -5.74 15.07
N GLU A 235 -21.94 -4.83 15.98
CA GLU A 235 -22.87 -5.06 17.10
C GLU A 235 -24.32 -5.17 16.61
N THR A 236 -24.75 -4.31 15.70
CA THR A 236 -26.12 -4.29 15.15
C THR A 236 -26.34 -5.29 14.02
N LYS A 237 -25.27 -5.84 13.43
CA LYS A 237 -25.27 -6.65 12.19
C LYS A 237 -25.86 -5.93 10.98
N VAL A 238 -25.95 -4.60 11.02
CA VAL A 238 -26.38 -3.78 9.89
C VAL A 238 -25.13 -3.09 9.34
N MET A 239 -24.70 -3.48 8.14
CA MET A 239 -23.43 -3.01 7.55
C MET A 239 -23.49 -1.55 7.07
N ALA A 240 -24.66 -1.08 6.64
CA ALA A 240 -24.88 0.28 6.17
C ALA A 240 -26.35 0.64 6.37
N ASP A 241 -26.65 1.33 7.48
CA ASP A 241 -27.93 2.01 7.63
C ASP A 241 -27.89 3.39 6.95
N ALA A 242 -29.04 4.06 6.93
CA ALA A 242 -29.15 5.37 6.28
C ALA A 242 -28.20 6.42 6.90
N GLU A 243 -27.96 6.34 8.21
CA GLU A 243 -27.08 7.27 8.92
C GLU A 243 -25.61 7.10 8.51
N VAL A 244 -25.14 5.85 8.34
CA VAL A 244 -23.79 5.59 7.83
C VAL A 244 -23.64 6.04 6.38
N LEU A 245 -24.67 5.86 5.54
CA LEU A 245 -24.63 6.28 4.14
C LEU A 245 -24.66 7.81 4.00
N GLU A 246 -25.48 8.50 4.79
CA GLU A 246 -25.53 9.96 4.87
C GLU A 246 -24.18 10.52 5.32
N TRP A 247 -23.58 9.93 6.36
CA TRP A 247 -22.24 10.32 6.80
C TRP A 247 -21.16 10.07 5.73
N LEU A 248 -21.16 8.92 5.06
CA LEU A 248 -20.22 8.65 3.96
C LEU A 248 -20.42 9.62 2.79
N TRP A 249 -21.66 10.04 2.55
CA TRP A 249 -21.97 11.05 1.55
C TRP A 249 -21.32 12.39 1.93
N ASP A 250 -21.66 12.94 3.09
CA ASP A 250 -21.20 14.25 3.56
C ASP A 250 -19.67 14.33 3.75
N THR A 251 -19.05 13.23 4.18
CA THR A 251 -17.62 13.23 4.54
C THR A 251 -16.67 12.78 3.44
N ILE A 252 -17.17 12.07 2.42
CA ILE A 252 -16.33 11.48 1.37
C ILE A 252 -16.93 11.72 -0.02
N ALA A 253 -18.16 11.25 -0.26
CA ALA A 253 -18.68 11.19 -1.62
C ALA A 253 -18.93 12.57 -2.21
N GLU A 254 -19.66 13.44 -1.51
CA GLU A 254 -20.00 14.79 -1.97
C GLU A 254 -18.74 15.63 -2.24
N PRO A 255 -17.76 15.77 -1.31
CA PRO A 255 -16.54 16.53 -1.58
C PRO A 255 -15.76 16.07 -2.82
N VAL A 256 -15.73 14.76 -3.08
CA VAL A 256 -15.04 14.20 -4.24
C VAL A 256 -15.83 14.42 -5.52
N LEU A 257 -17.15 14.19 -5.49
CA LEU A 257 -18.01 14.34 -6.66
C LEU A 257 -18.13 15.80 -7.09
N ASP A 258 -18.10 16.75 -6.15
CA ASP A 258 -18.03 18.19 -6.44
C ASP A 258 -16.77 18.57 -7.23
N VAL A 259 -15.62 18.03 -6.82
CA VAL A 259 -14.34 18.22 -7.52
C VAL A 259 -14.36 17.55 -8.91
N LEU A 260 -15.00 16.39 -9.05
CA LEU A 260 -15.23 15.72 -10.33
C LEU A 260 -16.32 16.39 -11.19
N HIS A 261 -17.00 17.42 -10.67
CA HIS A 261 -18.14 18.09 -11.30
C HIS A 261 -19.33 17.15 -11.60
N PHE A 262 -19.47 16.06 -10.85
CA PHE A 262 -20.61 15.14 -10.90
C PHE A 262 -21.71 15.58 -9.93
N THR A 263 -22.23 16.80 -10.15
CA THR A 263 -23.23 17.45 -9.28
C THR A 263 -24.68 17.17 -9.68
N ALA A 264 -24.90 16.42 -10.76
CA ALA A 264 -26.22 16.01 -11.23
C ALA A 264 -26.16 14.60 -11.84
N PRO A 265 -27.30 13.87 -11.88
CA PRO A 265 -27.37 12.58 -12.57
C PRO A 265 -26.97 12.74 -14.04
N PRO A 266 -26.07 11.89 -14.57
CA PRO A 266 -25.65 12.00 -15.95
C PRO A 266 -26.82 11.73 -16.91
N PRO A 267 -26.92 12.46 -18.03
CA PRO A 267 -28.01 12.31 -19.00
C PRO A 267 -27.95 11.03 -19.84
N GLU A 268 -26.79 10.36 -19.90
CA GLU A 268 -26.56 9.05 -20.54
C GLU A 268 -25.83 8.08 -19.58
N LEU A 269 -25.54 6.85 -20.02
CA LEU A 269 -24.86 5.80 -19.22
C LEU A 269 -23.72 6.40 -18.38
N PRO A 270 -23.71 6.17 -17.06
CA PRO A 270 -22.86 6.94 -16.15
C PRO A 270 -21.38 6.73 -16.44
N VAL A 271 -20.60 7.81 -16.40
CA VAL A 271 -19.14 7.71 -16.24
C VAL A 271 -18.88 6.92 -14.97
N ALA A 272 -18.24 5.77 -15.08
CA ALA A 272 -18.02 4.90 -13.95
C ALA A 272 -16.91 5.48 -13.05
N VAL A 273 -17.29 6.08 -11.92
CA VAL A 273 -16.35 6.42 -10.85
C VAL A 273 -15.99 5.15 -10.09
N ARG A 274 -14.70 4.81 -10.09
CA ARG A 274 -14.22 3.63 -9.34
C ARG A 274 -13.64 4.06 -8.01
N TRP A 275 -14.18 3.51 -6.93
CA TRP A 275 -13.71 3.77 -5.56
C TRP A 275 -12.83 2.63 -5.07
N ALA A 276 -11.65 2.96 -4.55
CA ALA A 276 -10.73 2.04 -3.91
C ALA A 276 -10.54 2.46 -2.45
N VAL A 277 -11.11 1.68 -1.53
CA VAL A 277 -11.18 1.99 -0.08
C VAL A 277 -10.30 1.04 0.75
N ASP A 278 -9.94 -0.10 0.17
CA ASP A 278 -8.99 -1.08 0.71
C ASP A 278 -8.39 -1.85 -0.47
N GLY A 279 -7.17 -2.38 -0.36
CA GLY A 279 -6.43 -3.14 -1.39
C GLY A 279 -7.06 -4.49 -1.77
N SER A 280 -8.37 -4.63 -1.61
CA SER A 280 -9.16 -5.73 -2.12
C SER A 280 -9.68 -5.37 -3.52
N PRO A 281 -9.64 -6.32 -4.47
CA PRO A 281 -10.05 -6.05 -5.84
C PRO A 281 -11.50 -5.61 -5.88
N SER A 282 -11.76 -4.44 -6.47
CA SER A 282 -13.06 -4.17 -7.09
C SER A 282 -13.37 -5.32 -8.04
N PRO A 283 -14.56 -5.94 -7.99
CA PRO A 283 -14.90 -7.07 -8.84
C PRO A 283 -14.96 -6.62 -10.31
N ARG A 284 -13.82 -6.70 -11.00
CA ARG A 284 -13.81 -6.89 -12.45
C ARG A 284 -14.25 -8.32 -12.71
N ASP A 285 -15.41 -8.44 -13.35
CA ASP A 285 -15.84 -9.58 -14.16
C ASP A 285 -15.98 -10.93 -13.42
N LYS A 286 -17.11 -11.06 -12.73
CA LYS A 286 -17.80 -12.35 -12.58
C LYS A 286 -19.21 -12.29 -13.15
N TYR A 287 -19.38 -11.86 -14.39
CA TYR A 287 -20.50 -12.32 -15.21
C TYR A 287 -20.04 -12.47 -16.67
N PRO A 288 -20.45 -13.55 -17.36
CA PRO A 288 -20.12 -13.82 -18.75
C PRO A 288 -20.73 -12.81 -19.73
#